data_AF-A0A2T3YQM8-F1
#
_entry.id   AF-A0A2T3YQM8-F1
#
_cell.length_a   1.000
_cell.length_b   1.000
_cell.length_c   1.000
_cell.angle_alpha   90.00
_cell.angle_beta   90.00
_cell.angle_gamma   90.00
#
_symmetry.space_group_name_H-M   'P 1'
#
loop_
_entity.id
_entity.type
_entity.pdbx_description
1 polymer ?
#
loop_
_entity_poly.entity_id
_entity_poly.type
_entity_poly.pdbx_seq_one_letter_code
_entity_poly.pdbx_strand_id
1 'polypeptide(L)'
;MMAESKAPANANSITVNGRVVEPQEHYARDAEGTDHIVLTLYDNITPDQYSELEELNVHFQEDLGNFTYLCRYETPNLAPLCHPEWVRQVVVYRNKFKIPEELSNFVRAIKNSSMSDNDDEILINIMPHHECSDFAGLLELAANVGATIGANPNDVKVLTGKVQVEVKAAFVEEIARDKHVWVIKQVMVPYLADDQANKIALGSVQSMDIQSFHGDNQTIAVIDTGFDLGTPSDCHLAFQGYI
;
A
#
# COMPACT_ATOMS: atom_id res chain seq x y z
N MET A 1 40.11 -4.68 -3.85
CA MET A 1 39.70 -5.29 -2.56
C MET A 1 38.37 -4.64 -2.22
N MET A 2 37.25 -5.27 -2.54
CA MET A 2 35.93 -4.63 -2.45
C MET A 2 35.38 -4.82 -1.03
N ALA A 3 35.11 -3.72 -0.34
CA ALA A 3 34.49 -3.74 0.98
C ALA A 3 33.06 -4.27 0.87
N GLU A 4 32.73 -5.28 1.66
CA GLU A 4 31.35 -5.70 1.91
C GLU A 4 30.57 -4.49 2.44
N SER A 5 29.42 -4.16 1.82
CA SER A 5 28.54 -3.14 2.37
C SER A 5 27.87 -3.70 3.63
N LYS A 6 28.35 -3.28 4.80
CA LYS A 6 27.73 -3.63 6.08
C LYS A 6 26.79 -2.52 6.50
N ALA A 7 25.64 -2.90 7.04
CA ALA A 7 24.74 -1.94 7.66
C ALA A 7 25.46 -1.21 8.81
N PRO A 8 25.07 0.04 9.12
CA PRO A 8 25.52 0.73 10.32
C PRO A 8 25.33 -0.15 11.56
N ALA A 9 26.25 -0.10 12.53
CA ALA A 9 26.18 -0.96 13.72
C ALA A 9 24.91 -0.74 14.57
N ASN A 10 24.31 0.46 14.44
CA ASN A 10 23.08 0.89 15.09
C ASN A 10 21.88 0.93 14.11
N ALA A 11 21.96 0.18 13.01
CA ALA A 11 20.85 0.03 12.10
C ALA A 11 19.65 -0.62 12.81
N ASN A 12 18.45 -0.10 12.55
CA ASN A 12 17.20 -0.60 13.12
C ASN A 12 16.41 -1.38 12.09
N SER A 13 15.62 -2.35 12.57
CA SER A 13 14.65 -3.05 11.74
C SER A 13 13.66 -2.07 11.10
N ILE A 14 13.36 -2.31 9.82
CA ILE A 14 12.43 -1.50 9.04
C ILE A 14 11.15 -2.30 8.87
N THR A 15 10.02 -1.70 9.19
CA THR A 15 8.70 -2.28 8.96
C THR A 15 7.97 -1.48 7.88
N VAL A 16 7.63 -2.12 6.77
CA VAL A 16 6.79 -1.54 5.70
C VAL A 16 5.70 -2.54 5.35
N ASN A 17 4.44 -2.11 5.31
CA ASN A 17 3.29 -2.99 5.00
C ASN A 17 3.23 -4.26 5.89
N GLY A 18 3.58 -4.14 7.17
CA GLY A 18 3.67 -5.26 8.13
C GLY A 18 4.90 -6.16 7.93
N ARG A 19 5.76 -5.87 6.95
CA ARG A 19 6.94 -6.68 6.64
C ARG A 19 8.17 -6.10 7.32
N VAL A 20 8.78 -6.90 8.19
CA VAL A 20 10.05 -6.56 8.83
C VAL A 20 11.23 -6.99 7.96
N VAL A 21 12.19 -6.09 7.81
CA VAL A 21 13.52 -6.36 7.23
C VAL A 21 14.57 -5.91 8.21
N GLU A 22 15.49 -6.82 8.53
CA GLU A 22 16.69 -6.54 9.31
C GLU A 22 17.79 -6.03 8.38
N PRO A 23 18.24 -4.77 8.49
CA PRO A 23 19.28 -4.24 7.62
C PRO A 23 20.60 -5.00 7.72
N GLN A 24 20.89 -5.61 8.88
CA GLN A 24 22.11 -6.40 9.10
C GLN A 24 22.17 -7.66 8.23
N GLU A 25 21.02 -8.24 7.90
CA GLU A 25 20.94 -9.46 7.06
C GLU A 25 20.87 -9.12 5.57
N HIS A 26 20.32 -7.95 5.26
CA HIS A 26 19.94 -7.57 3.91
C HIS A 26 20.35 -6.13 3.61
N TYR A 27 21.65 -5.82 3.71
CA TYR A 27 22.18 -4.52 3.29
C TYR A 27 22.56 -4.55 1.81
N ALA A 28 22.05 -3.59 1.03
CA ALA A 28 22.43 -3.42 -0.36
C ALA A 28 23.60 -2.45 -0.46
N ARG A 29 24.51 -2.72 -1.40
CA ARG A 29 25.65 -1.84 -1.66
C ARG A 29 25.25 -0.57 -2.41
N ASP A 30 24.30 -0.72 -3.32
CA ASP A 30 23.84 0.28 -4.27
C ASP A 30 22.34 0.08 -4.52
N ALA A 31 21.77 1.01 -5.29
CA ALA A 31 20.37 1.01 -5.71
C ALA A 31 20.19 0.63 -7.20
N GLU A 32 21.12 -0.09 -7.84
CA GLU A 32 21.01 -0.40 -9.29
C GLU A 32 19.71 -1.11 -9.69
N GLY A 33 19.06 -1.83 -8.77
CA GLY A 33 17.81 -2.54 -9.01
C GLY A 33 16.52 -1.77 -8.71
N THR A 34 16.59 -0.51 -8.24
CA THR A 34 15.41 0.28 -7.87
C THR A 34 15.69 1.77 -7.81
N ASP A 35 14.74 2.58 -8.26
CA ASP A 35 14.80 4.04 -8.14
C ASP A 35 14.27 4.52 -6.77
N HIS A 36 14.10 3.62 -5.81
CA HIS A 36 13.46 3.87 -4.51
C HIS A 36 14.28 3.34 -3.34
N ILE A 37 14.39 4.16 -2.31
CA ILE A 37 15.11 3.88 -1.07
C ILE A 37 14.20 4.09 0.14
N VAL A 38 14.56 3.46 1.24
CA VAL A 38 14.02 3.75 2.57
C VAL A 38 15.11 4.45 3.37
N LEU A 39 14.83 5.68 3.76
CA LEU A 39 15.71 6.55 4.53
C LEU A 39 15.23 6.61 5.97
N THR A 40 16.08 6.27 6.93
CA THR A 40 15.78 6.41 8.36
C THR A 40 16.70 7.44 8.98
N LEU A 41 16.13 8.38 9.73
CA LEU A 41 16.84 9.47 10.41
C LEU A 41 16.95 9.19 11.92
N TYR A 42 17.76 9.97 12.63
CA TYR A 42 17.81 9.90 14.10
C TYR A 42 16.66 10.63 14.79
N ASP A 43 16.11 11.67 14.16
CA ASP A 43 15.04 12.53 14.68
C ASP A 43 14.20 13.06 13.49
N ASN A 44 13.24 13.92 13.78
CA ASN A 44 12.45 14.66 12.80
C ASN A 44 13.36 15.41 11.83
N ILE A 45 13.00 15.38 10.55
CA ILE A 45 13.72 16.10 9.52
C ILE A 45 13.53 17.61 9.67
N THR A 46 14.61 18.37 9.59
CA THR A 46 14.56 19.84 9.56
C THR A 46 14.44 20.37 8.13
N PRO A 47 14.00 21.63 7.91
CA PRO A 47 13.97 22.22 6.58
C PRO A 47 15.34 22.26 5.87
N ASP A 48 16.42 22.47 6.62
CA ASP A 48 17.78 22.48 6.07
C ASP A 48 18.19 21.08 5.61
N GLN A 49 17.94 20.05 6.44
CA GLN A 49 18.21 18.65 6.09
C GLN A 49 17.37 18.18 4.90
N TYR A 50 16.11 18.63 4.82
CA TYR A 50 15.24 18.36 3.69
C TYR A 50 15.81 18.97 2.40
N SER A 51 16.29 20.22 2.46
CA SER A 51 16.92 20.90 1.32
C SER A 51 18.22 20.20 0.89
N GLU A 52 19.07 19.78 1.84
CA GLU A 52 20.29 19.00 1.56
C GLU A 52 19.97 17.69 0.81
N LEU A 53 18.88 17.00 1.15
CA LEU A 53 18.46 15.78 0.46
C LEU A 53 17.94 16.05 -0.94
N GLU A 54 17.19 17.13 -1.13
CA GLU A 54 16.73 17.52 -2.47
C GLU A 54 17.91 17.87 -3.39
N GLU A 55 18.95 18.53 -2.89
CA GLU A 55 20.19 18.78 -3.64
C GLU A 55 20.91 17.49 -4.05
N LEU A 56 20.75 16.42 -3.27
CA LEU A 56 21.22 15.08 -3.58
C LEU A 56 20.25 14.29 -4.49
N ASN A 57 19.16 14.89 -4.97
CA ASN A 57 18.09 14.26 -5.77
C ASN A 57 17.30 13.17 -5.03
N VAL A 58 17.14 13.33 -3.72
CA VAL A 58 16.22 12.50 -2.92
C VAL A 58 14.88 13.21 -2.85
N HIS A 59 13.81 12.53 -3.30
CA HIS A 59 12.46 13.06 -3.28
C HIS A 59 11.58 12.22 -2.36
N PHE A 60 10.99 12.85 -1.32
CA PHE A 60 10.12 12.17 -0.37
C PHE A 60 8.80 11.74 -1.03
N GLN A 61 8.37 10.50 -0.78
CA GLN A 61 7.10 9.95 -1.27
C GLN A 61 6.12 9.70 -0.13
N GLU A 62 6.57 9.06 0.95
CA GLU A 62 5.70 8.61 2.04
C GLU A 62 6.44 8.66 3.38
N ASP A 63 5.74 9.06 4.44
CA ASP A 63 6.18 8.89 5.82
C ASP A 63 5.74 7.49 6.31
N LEU A 64 6.71 6.62 6.57
CA LEU A 64 6.49 5.25 7.05
C LEU A 64 6.47 5.18 8.59
N GLY A 65 6.57 6.32 9.27
CA GLY A 65 6.66 6.45 10.72
C GLY A 65 8.06 6.19 11.27
N ASN A 66 8.26 6.48 12.56
CA ASN A 66 9.53 6.27 13.26
C ASN A 66 10.75 6.90 12.54
N PHE A 67 10.57 8.13 12.03
CA PHE A 67 11.58 8.87 11.26
C PHE A 67 12.10 8.11 10.03
N THR A 68 11.24 7.26 9.46
CA THR A 68 11.56 6.44 8.29
C THR A 68 10.67 6.86 7.13
N TYR A 69 11.27 7.07 5.98
CA TYR A 69 10.62 7.64 4.81
C TYR A 69 10.90 6.79 3.58
N LEU A 70 9.87 6.61 2.74
CA LEU A 70 10.05 6.13 1.37
C LEU A 70 10.43 7.33 0.50
N CYS A 71 11.54 7.21 -0.22
CA CYS A 71 12.02 8.25 -1.12
C CYS A 71 12.33 7.67 -2.50
N ARG A 72 12.14 8.49 -3.53
CA ARG A 72 12.71 8.27 -4.86
C ARG A 72 14.15 8.77 -4.87
N TYR A 73 15.04 7.97 -5.42
CA TYR A 73 16.46 8.24 -5.60
C TYR A 73 16.98 7.41 -6.78
N GLU A 74 17.15 8.06 -7.93
CA GLU A 74 17.54 7.39 -9.19
C GLU A 74 19.03 7.11 -9.29
N THR A 75 19.83 7.69 -8.40
CA THR A 75 21.28 7.52 -8.43
C THR A 75 21.65 6.17 -7.78
N PRO A 76 22.37 5.27 -8.46
CA PRO A 76 22.71 3.97 -7.87
C PRO A 76 23.60 4.07 -6.63
N ASN A 77 24.43 5.11 -6.56
CA ASN A 77 25.39 5.30 -5.48
C ASN A 77 24.71 5.82 -4.21
N LEU A 78 24.59 4.97 -3.18
CA LEU A 78 24.03 5.33 -1.88
C LEU A 78 25.02 6.07 -0.96
N ALA A 79 26.32 6.06 -1.28
CA ALA A 79 27.36 6.60 -0.40
C ALA A 79 27.13 8.06 0.04
N PRO A 80 26.70 9.00 -0.84
CA PRO A 80 26.43 10.39 -0.44
C PRO A 80 25.42 10.51 0.71
N LEU A 81 24.40 9.64 0.72
CA LEU A 81 23.33 9.66 1.71
C LEU A 81 23.74 9.05 3.06
N CYS A 82 24.85 8.33 3.12
CA CYS A 82 25.37 7.73 4.34
C CYS A 82 26.35 8.65 5.11
N HIS A 83 26.74 9.78 4.55
CA HIS A 83 27.67 10.72 5.19
C HIS A 83 27.03 11.64 6.25
N PRO A 84 25.80 12.17 6.05
CA PRO A 84 25.23 13.10 7.03
C PRO A 84 25.01 12.41 8.38
N GLU A 85 25.51 13.02 9.46
CA GLU A 85 25.46 12.42 10.81
C GLU A 85 24.02 12.26 11.34
N TRP A 86 23.06 13.00 10.77
CA TRP A 86 21.65 12.94 11.11
C TRP A 86 20.88 11.84 10.35
N VAL A 87 21.51 11.19 9.36
CA VAL A 87 20.99 9.97 8.72
C VAL A 87 21.45 8.74 9.49
N ARG A 88 20.50 7.89 9.90
CA ARG A 88 20.80 6.64 10.60
C ARG A 88 21.18 5.52 9.65
N GLN A 89 20.38 5.32 8.61
CA GLN A 89 20.59 4.27 7.61
C GLN A 89 19.85 4.58 6.33
N VAL A 90 20.37 4.03 5.23
CA VAL A 90 19.72 4.03 3.92
C VAL A 90 19.69 2.60 3.42
N VAL A 91 18.52 2.12 3.00
CA VAL A 91 18.38 0.81 2.37
C VAL A 91 17.59 0.94 1.07
N VAL A 92 17.77 -0.01 0.16
CA VAL A 92 16.94 -0.08 -1.05
C VAL A 92 15.50 -0.50 -0.72
N TYR A 93 14.53 0.02 -1.46
CA TYR A 93 13.15 -0.42 -1.36
C TYR A 93 12.99 -1.80 -2.02
N ARG A 94 12.91 -2.85 -1.19
CA ARG A 94 12.95 -4.26 -1.63
C ARG A 94 11.57 -4.77 -2.04
N ASN A 95 11.57 -5.77 -2.92
CA ASN A 95 10.36 -6.49 -3.34
C ASN A 95 9.56 -7.05 -2.15
N LYS A 96 10.24 -7.41 -1.05
CA LYS A 96 9.60 -7.89 0.17
C LYS A 96 8.63 -6.86 0.79
N PHE A 97 8.89 -5.56 0.63
CA PHE A 97 8.03 -4.47 1.13
C PHE A 97 6.80 -4.23 0.25
N LYS A 98 6.91 -4.54 -1.04
CA LYS A 98 5.81 -4.37 -2.02
C LYS A 98 4.68 -5.38 -1.82
N ILE A 99 4.90 -6.46 -1.07
CA ILE A 99 3.89 -7.48 -0.75
C ILE A 99 3.60 -7.41 0.75
N PRO A 100 2.43 -6.88 1.17
CA PRO A 100 2.03 -6.85 2.57
C PRO A 100 2.04 -8.21 3.23
N GLU A 101 2.25 -8.25 4.56
CA GLU A 101 2.35 -9.49 5.32
C GLU A 101 1.13 -10.39 5.15
N GLU A 102 -0.08 -9.83 5.21
CA GLU A 102 -1.34 -10.55 5.04
C GLU A 102 -1.41 -11.28 3.69
N LEU A 103 -1.14 -10.56 2.59
CA LEU A 103 -1.10 -11.16 1.25
C LEU A 103 0.01 -12.20 1.12
N SER A 104 1.19 -11.94 1.70
CA SER A 104 2.29 -12.92 1.70
C SER A 104 1.91 -14.21 2.42
N ASN A 105 1.18 -14.12 3.54
CA ASN A 105 0.71 -15.29 4.29
C ASN A 105 -0.39 -16.03 3.52
N PHE A 106 -1.31 -15.31 2.88
CA PHE A 106 -2.34 -15.87 2.02
C PHE A 106 -1.74 -16.64 0.82
N VAL A 107 -0.81 -16.03 0.10
CA VAL A 107 -0.06 -16.67 -1.00
C VAL A 107 0.67 -17.93 -0.53
N ARG A 108 1.29 -17.89 0.66
CA ARG A 108 1.96 -19.07 1.24
C ARG A 108 0.97 -20.18 1.59
N ALA A 109 -0.21 -19.83 2.10
CA ALA A 109 -1.25 -20.81 2.40
C ALA A 109 -1.73 -21.55 1.15
N ILE A 110 -1.98 -20.82 0.05
CA ILE A 110 -2.33 -21.41 -1.26
C ILE A 110 -1.20 -22.31 -1.77
N LYS A 111 0.05 -21.85 -1.75
CA LYS A 111 1.20 -22.65 -2.21
C LYS A 111 1.40 -23.94 -1.40
N ASN A 112 0.95 -23.98 -0.14
CA ASN A 112 1.11 -25.11 0.77
C ASN A 112 -0.10 -26.07 0.79
N SER A 113 -1.25 -25.70 0.22
CA SER A 113 -2.41 -26.58 0.17
C SER A 113 -2.24 -27.65 -0.90
N SER A 114 -2.03 -28.90 -0.48
CA SER A 114 -1.78 -30.07 -1.34
C SER A 114 -2.99 -30.54 -2.17
N MET A 115 -4.07 -29.76 -2.26
CA MET A 115 -5.41 -30.21 -2.72
C MET A 115 -5.94 -29.49 -3.97
N SER A 116 -5.18 -28.56 -4.56
CA SER A 116 -5.48 -28.01 -5.87
C SER A 116 -4.18 -27.98 -6.68
N ASP A 117 -4.26 -28.28 -7.99
CA ASP A 117 -3.25 -27.78 -8.92
C ASP A 117 -3.03 -26.29 -8.63
N ASN A 118 -1.82 -25.77 -8.83
CA ASN A 118 -1.39 -24.37 -8.60
C ASN A 118 -2.16 -23.30 -9.43
N ASP A 119 -3.45 -23.52 -9.66
CA ASP A 119 -4.40 -22.79 -10.50
C ASP A 119 -5.32 -21.87 -9.68
N ASP A 120 -5.19 -21.82 -8.35
CA ASP A 120 -5.94 -20.84 -7.57
C ASP A 120 -5.44 -19.42 -7.92
N GLU A 121 -6.28 -18.69 -8.66
CA GLU A 121 -6.04 -17.32 -9.04
C GLU A 121 -6.48 -16.37 -7.92
N ILE A 122 -5.74 -15.27 -7.78
CA ILE A 122 -5.95 -14.24 -6.79
C ILE A 122 -6.16 -12.94 -7.53
N LEU A 123 -7.29 -12.29 -7.28
CA LEU A 123 -7.53 -10.95 -7.76
C LEU A 123 -6.73 -9.94 -6.92
N ILE A 124 -5.80 -9.23 -7.56
CA ILE A 124 -4.91 -8.25 -6.92
C ILE A 124 -5.03 -6.86 -7.55
N ASN A 125 -4.82 -5.84 -6.72
CA ASN A 125 -4.54 -4.47 -7.13
C ASN A 125 -3.03 -4.22 -7.00
N ILE A 126 -2.43 -3.68 -8.03
CA ILE A 126 -1.02 -3.29 -8.11
C ILE A 126 -0.99 -1.77 -8.19
N MET A 127 -0.43 -1.14 -7.18
CA MET A 127 -0.36 0.31 -7.06
C MET A 127 1.05 0.77 -7.45
N PRO A 128 1.18 1.71 -8.40
CA PRO A 128 2.47 2.23 -8.81
C PRO A 128 3.06 3.20 -7.77
N HIS A 129 4.36 3.47 -7.86
CA HIS A 129 4.96 4.66 -7.25
C HIS A 129 4.34 5.95 -7.81
N HIS A 130 4.42 7.06 -7.05
CA HIS A 130 3.68 8.29 -7.34
C HIS A 130 3.95 8.85 -8.74
N GLU A 131 5.18 8.78 -9.23
CA GLU A 131 5.57 9.24 -10.56
C GLU A 131 5.01 8.40 -11.71
N CYS A 132 4.52 7.19 -11.43
CA CYS A 132 3.92 6.28 -12.41
C CYS A 132 2.39 6.17 -12.24
N SER A 133 1.78 7.08 -11.47
CA SER A 133 0.34 7.03 -11.13
C SER A 133 -0.58 7.65 -12.17
N ASP A 134 -0.03 8.31 -13.20
CA ASP A 134 -0.79 8.84 -14.32
C ASP A 134 -1.25 7.72 -15.28
N PHE A 135 -2.12 8.07 -16.24
CA PHE A 135 -2.69 7.06 -17.13
C PHE A 135 -1.63 6.38 -18.03
N ALA A 136 -0.59 7.11 -18.44
CA ALA A 136 0.47 6.56 -19.27
C ALA A 136 1.34 5.56 -18.49
N GLY A 137 1.76 5.92 -17.27
CA GLY A 137 2.50 5.04 -16.37
C GLY A 137 1.69 3.80 -15.97
N LEU A 138 0.38 3.94 -15.77
CA LEU A 138 -0.50 2.80 -15.51
C LEU A 138 -0.62 1.85 -16.71
N LEU A 139 -0.64 2.36 -17.94
CA LEU A 139 -0.62 1.53 -19.15
C LEU A 139 0.70 0.77 -19.30
N GLU A 140 1.83 1.43 -19.02
CA GLU A 140 3.14 0.78 -19.03
C GLU A 140 3.23 -0.32 -17.96
N LEU A 141 2.82 -0.02 -16.73
CA LEU A 141 2.75 -1.00 -15.65
C LEU A 141 1.86 -2.19 -16.03
N ALA A 142 0.69 -1.93 -16.61
CA ALA A 142 -0.22 -2.98 -17.07
C ALA A 142 0.42 -3.88 -18.14
N ALA A 143 1.17 -3.30 -19.08
CA ALA A 143 1.90 -4.06 -20.09
C ALA A 143 3.00 -4.94 -19.48
N ASN A 144 3.78 -4.41 -18.53
CA ASN A 144 4.83 -5.16 -17.84
C ASN A 144 4.26 -6.32 -17.01
N VAL A 145 3.15 -6.07 -16.30
CA VAL A 145 2.42 -7.09 -15.54
C VAL A 145 1.91 -8.18 -16.48
N GLY A 146 1.25 -7.79 -17.58
CA GLY A 146 0.75 -8.73 -18.59
C GLY A 146 1.84 -9.61 -19.18
N ALA A 147 3.00 -9.02 -19.50
CA ALA A 147 4.17 -9.75 -20.00
C ALA A 147 4.73 -10.74 -18.94
N THR A 148 4.74 -10.34 -17.66
CA THR A 148 5.25 -11.15 -16.55
C THR A 148 4.44 -12.43 -16.35
N ILE A 149 3.11 -12.34 -16.47
CA ILE A 149 2.19 -13.46 -16.23
C ILE A 149 1.76 -14.18 -17.51
N GLY A 150 2.15 -13.66 -18.68
CA GLY A 150 1.71 -14.17 -19.97
C GLY A 150 0.22 -13.97 -20.24
N ALA A 151 -0.42 -12.94 -19.65
CA ALA A 151 -1.84 -12.67 -19.82
C ALA A 151 -2.14 -11.94 -21.12
N ASN A 152 -3.40 -12.02 -21.56
CA ASN A 152 -3.88 -11.16 -22.63
C ASN A 152 -3.94 -9.71 -22.10
N PRO A 153 -3.58 -8.68 -22.91
CA PRO A 153 -3.74 -7.28 -22.51
C PRO A 153 -5.15 -6.92 -22.01
N ASN A 154 -6.19 -7.63 -22.47
CA ASN A 154 -7.57 -7.40 -22.03
C ASN A 154 -7.87 -7.94 -20.61
N ASP A 155 -7.03 -8.82 -20.07
CA ASP A 155 -7.20 -9.41 -18.74
C ASP A 155 -6.62 -8.51 -17.63
N VAL A 156 -5.81 -7.52 -18.01
CA VAL A 156 -5.19 -6.55 -17.12
C VAL A 156 -5.97 -5.23 -17.18
N LYS A 157 -6.69 -4.91 -16.09
CA LYS A 157 -7.54 -3.73 -16.01
C LYS A 157 -6.77 -2.53 -15.47
N VAL A 158 -6.71 -1.45 -16.24
CA VAL A 158 -6.24 -0.16 -15.73
C VAL A 158 -7.41 0.55 -15.05
N LEU A 159 -7.24 0.88 -13.77
CA LEU A 159 -8.20 1.62 -12.95
C LEU A 159 -7.54 2.90 -12.44
N THR A 160 -8.32 3.84 -11.90
CA THR A 160 -7.77 5.07 -11.31
C THR A 160 -6.77 4.74 -10.21
N GLY A 161 -5.50 5.12 -10.44
CA GLY A 161 -4.39 4.94 -9.50
C GLY A 161 -3.88 3.52 -9.31
N LYS A 162 -4.32 2.53 -10.10
CA LYS A 162 -3.90 1.13 -9.94
C LYS A 162 -4.13 0.28 -11.18
N VAL A 163 -3.38 -0.81 -11.27
CA VAL A 163 -3.62 -1.92 -12.21
C VAL A 163 -4.26 -3.07 -11.44
N GLN A 164 -5.30 -3.69 -12.00
CA GLN A 164 -5.98 -4.84 -11.40
C GLN A 164 -5.89 -6.04 -12.34
N VAL A 165 -5.55 -7.20 -11.77
CA VAL A 165 -5.39 -8.43 -12.54
C VAL A 165 -5.63 -9.64 -11.64
N GLU A 166 -6.16 -10.70 -12.23
CA GLU A 166 -6.31 -12.01 -11.62
C GLU A 166 -5.08 -12.86 -11.97
N VAL A 167 -4.36 -13.35 -10.96
CA VAL A 167 -3.05 -14.00 -11.16
C VAL A 167 -2.89 -15.23 -10.28
N LYS A 168 -2.15 -16.22 -10.77
CA LYS A 168 -1.71 -17.34 -9.94
C LYS A 168 -0.79 -16.86 -8.81
N ALA A 169 -0.90 -17.48 -7.64
CA ALA A 169 -0.10 -17.16 -6.45
C ALA A 169 1.44 -17.17 -6.71
N ALA A 170 1.90 -17.96 -7.70
CA ALA A 170 3.31 -18.02 -8.09
C ALA A 170 3.84 -16.69 -8.68
N PHE A 171 3.00 -15.89 -9.33
CA PHE A 171 3.41 -14.67 -10.03
C PHE A 171 3.47 -13.43 -9.14
N VAL A 172 2.88 -13.44 -7.94
CA VAL A 172 2.83 -12.26 -7.05
C VAL A 172 4.25 -11.76 -6.71
N GLU A 173 5.18 -12.68 -6.46
CA GLU A 173 6.58 -12.35 -6.17
C GLU A 173 7.35 -11.85 -7.40
N GLU A 174 6.99 -12.32 -8.59
CA GLU A 174 7.59 -11.87 -9.85
C GLU A 174 7.12 -10.47 -10.23
N ILE A 175 5.82 -10.19 -10.07
CA ILE A 175 5.25 -8.84 -10.27
C ILE A 175 5.91 -7.82 -9.34
N ALA A 176 6.17 -8.19 -8.08
CA ALA A 176 6.84 -7.31 -7.13
C ALA A 176 8.29 -6.93 -7.54
N ARG A 177 8.90 -7.61 -8.53
CA ARG A 177 10.22 -7.23 -9.03
C ARG A 177 10.19 -6.00 -9.94
N ASP A 178 9.03 -5.65 -10.51
CA ASP A 178 8.91 -4.45 -11.33
C ASP A 178 9.18 -3.20 -10.48
N LYS A 179 10.07 -2.34 -10.97
CA LYS A 179 10.53 -1.14 -10.26
C LYS A 179 9.45 -0.08 -10.08
N HIS A 180 8.42 -0.07 -10.92
CA HIS A 180 7.30 0.86 -10.86
C HIS A 180 6.28 0.48 -9.78
N VAL A 181 6.33 -0.75 -9.26
CA VAL A 181 5.38 -1.24 -8.25
C VAL A 181 5.76 -0.71 -6.86
N TRP A 182 4.85 0.05 -6.26
CA TRP A 182 4.95 0.48 -4.86
C TRP A 182 4.42 -0.59 -3.91
N VAL A 183 3.20 -1.10 -4.16
CA VAL A 183 2.57 -2.13 -3.32
C VAL A 183 1.54 -2.94 -4.10
N ILE A 184 1.40 -4.22 -3.73
CA ILE A 184 0.40 -5.15 -4.23
C ILE A 184 -0.57 -5.48 -3.11
N LYS A 185 -1.87 -5.30 -3.32
CA LYS A 185 -2.92 -5.62 -2.34
C LYS A 185 -3.90 -6.62 -2.93
N GLN A 186 -4.39 -7.55 -2.12
CA GLN A 186 -5.53 -8.37 -2.51
C GLN A 186 -6.74 -7.46 -2.73
N VAL A 187 -7.56 -7.76 -3.74
CA VAL A 187 -8.87 -7.14 -3.84
C VAL A 187 -9.76 -7.73 -2.76
N MET A 188 -10.06 -6.92 -1.76
CA MET A 188 -11.07 -7.26 -0.76
C MET A 188 -12.44 -7.10 -1.39
N VAL A 189 -13.21 -8.20 -1.44
CA VAL A 189 -14.62 -8.12 -1.81
C VAL A 189 -15.37 -7.64 -0.57
N PRO A 190 -15.95 -6.41 -0.58
CA PRO A 190 -16.72 -5.95 0.56
C PRO A 190 -17.90 -6.90 0.77
N TYR A 191 -18.20 -7.23 2.01
CA TYR A 191 -19.38 -7.98 2.39
C TYR A 191 -20.20 -7.15 3.37
N LEU A 192 -21.51 -7.36 3.38
CA LEU A 192 -22.40 -6.69 4.31
C LEU A 192 -22.19 -7.28 5.71
N ALA A 193 -21.70 -6.47 6.65
CA ALA A 193 -21.60 -6.83 8.05
C ALA A 193 -22.89 -6.46 8.79
N ASP A 194 -24.01 -7.14 8.48
CA ASP A 194 -25.29 -6.95 9.16
C ASP A 194 -25.58 -8.09 10.15
N ASP A 195 -25.05 -7.98 11.37
CA ASP A 195 -25.30 -8.94 12.46
C ASP A 195 -26.00 -8.28 13.69
N GLN A 196 -26.29 -6.98 13.61
CA GLN A 196 -26.85 -6.19 14.73
C GLN A 196 -28.14 -5.42 14.39
N ALA A 197 -28.48 -5.16 13.11
CA ALA A 197 -29.65 -4.33 12.80
C ALA A 197 -30.94 -4.93 13.39
N ASN A 198 -31.08 -6.25 13.33
CA ASN A 198 -32.22 -6.96 13.94
C ASN A 198 -32.28 -6.82 15.46
N LYS A 199 -31.15 -6.77 16.17
CA LYS A 199 -31.13 -6.64 17.63
C LYS A 199 -31.47 -5.22 18.09
N ILE A 200 -31.12 -4.21 17.30
CA ILE A 200 -31.46 -2.81 17.55
C ILE A 200 -32.92 -2.55 17.18
N ALA A 201 -33.40 -3.07 16.05
CA ALA A 201 -34.78 -2.92 15.59
C ALA A 201 -35.81 -3.69 16.44
N LEU A 202 -35.43 -4.85 16.98
CA LEU A 202 -36.29 -5.68 17.85
C LEU A 202 -35.97 -5.52 19.34
N GLY A 203 -34.95 -4.74 19.67
CA GLY A 203 -34.60 -4.40 21.05
C GLY A 203 -35.74 -3.60 21.67
N SER A 204 -36.21 -4.02 22.84
CA SER A 204 -37.17 -3.22 23.61
C SER A 204 -36.44 -1.95 24.05
N VAL A 205 -36.72 -0.85 23.35
CA VAL A 205 -36.32 0.49 23.80
C VAL A 205 -37.07 0.71 25.12
N GLN A 206 -36.42 0.41 26.25
CA GLN A 206 -36.86 0.93 27.53
C GLN A 206 -36.90 2.44 27.37
N SER A 207 -38.05 3.04 27.68
CA SER A 207 -38.29 4.47 27.57
C SER A 207 -37.31 5.26 28.42
N MET A 208 -36.10 5.48 27.90
CA MET A 208 -35.25 6.56 28.36
C MET A 208 -35.84 7.84 27.77
N ASP A 209 -35.83 8.94 28.53
CA ASP A 209 -36.09 10.27 27.98
C ASP A 209 -35.05 10.51 26.85
N ILE A 210 -35.42 10.20 25.61
CA ILE A 210 -34.55 10.40 24.46
C ILE A 210 -34.53 11.90 24.22
N GLN A 211 -33.48 12.57 24.69
CA GLN A 211 -33.15 13.91 24.22
C GLN A 211 -33.03 13.87 22.70
N SER A 212 -33.80 14.72 22.02
CA SER A 212 -33.70 14.89 20.58
C SER A 212 -32.37 15.60 20.28
N PHE A 213 -31.49 14.92 19.56
CA PHE A 213 -30.27 15.53 19.02
C PHE A 213 -30.56 16.05 17.61
N HIS A 214 -30.08 17.25 17.32
CA HIS A 214 -30.11 17.83 15.97
C HIS A 214 -28.66 18.03 15.51
N GLY A 215 -28.39 17.72 14.24
CA GLY A 215 -27.10 18.02 13.64
C GLY A 215 -26.87 19.54 13.51
N ASP A 216 -25.61 19.97 13.56
CA ASP A 216 -25.22 21.38 13.41
C ASP A 216 -24.73 21.65 11.97
N ASN A 217 -25.63 21.50 10.99
CA ASN A 217 -25.35 21.63 9.54
C ASN A 217 -24.21 20.75 9.00
N GLN A 218 -23.99 19.59 9.62
CA GLN A 218 -22.97 18.64 9.20
C GLN A 218 -23.50 17.72 8.11
N THR A 219 -22.64 17.37 7.14
CA THR A 219 -22.93 16.33 6.15
C THR A 219 -22.35 15.00 6.60
N ILE A 220 -23.18 13.96 6.65
CA ILE A 220 -22.76 12.59 6.95
C ILE A 220 -22.79 11.79 5.65
N ALA A 221 -21.64 11.27 5.24
CA ALA A 221 -21.55 10.34 4.11
C ALA A 221 -21.70 8.90 4.62
N VAL A 222 -22.73 8.20 4.14
CA VAL A 222 -22.96 6.78 4.44
C VAL A 222 -22.54 5.95 3.23
N ILE A 223 -21.59 5.04 3.42
CA ILE A 223 -21.10 4.13 2.37
C ILE A 223 -21.63 2.73 2.71
N ASP A 224 -22.78 2.39 2.16
CA ASP A 224 -23.47 1.12 2.35
C ASP A 224 -24.00 0.61 0.98
N THR A 225 -24.84 -0.41 1.00
CA THR A 225 -25.61 -0.95 -0.14
C THR A 225 -26.49 0.07 -0.84
N GLY A 226 -26.73 1.23 -0.21
CA GLY A 226 -27.42 2.36 -0.80
C GLY A 226 -28.38 3.03 0.18
N PHE A 227 -29.18 3.96 -0.34
CA PHE A 227 -30.24 4.63 0.40
C PHE A 227 -31.55 4.47 -0.37
N ASP A 228 -32.37 3.50 0.02
CA ASP A 228 -33.62 3.16 -0.68
C ASP A 228 -33.41 3.01 -2.21
N LEU A 229 -34.10 3.81 -3.04
CA LEU A 229 -33.91 3.86 -4.50
C LEU A 229 -32.85 4.86 -4.97
N GLY A 230 -32.04 5.39 -4.04
CA GLY A 230 -30.92 6.28 -4.33
C GLY A 230 -31.30 7.71 -4.66
N THR A 231 -32.53 8.16 -4.34
CA THR A 231 -32.98 9.53 -4.60
C THR A 231 -33.60 10.19 -3.37
N PRO A 232 -33.38 11.50 -3.13
CA PRO A 232 -34.04 12.23 -2.04
C PRO A 232 -35.57 12.29 -2.17
N SER A 233 -36.08 12.19 -3.40
CA SER A 233 -37.51 12.27 -3.72
C SER A 233 -38.30 11.00 -3.44
N ASP A 234 -37.63 9.87 -3.25
CA ASP A 234 -38.25 8.58 -2.98
C ASP A 234 -37.49 7.91 -1.83
N CYS A 235 -37.72 8.47 -0.63
CA CYS A 235 -37.12 8.03 0.61
C CYS A 235 -38.21 7.53 1.57
N HIS A 236 -37.87 6.52 2.36
CA HIS A 236 -38.69 6.09 3.47
C HIS A 236 -39.07 7.28 4.39
N LEU A 237 -40.32 7.31 4.88
CA LEU A 237 -40.89 8.42 5.67
C LEU A 237 -40.03 8.86 6.86
N ALA A 238 -39.26 7.94 7.43
CA ALA A 238 -38.35 8.21 8.54
C ALA A 238 -37.23 9.22 8.22
N PHE A 239 -36.90 9.42 6.94
CA PHE A 239 -35.83 10.31 6.48
C PHE A 239 -36.35 11.63 5.89
N GLN A 240 -37.66 11.83 5.79
CA GLN A 240 -38.21 13.09 5.28
C GLN A 240 -37.77 14.29 6.14
N GLY A 241 -37.15 15.29 5.50
CA GLY A 241 -36.66 16.50 6.17
C GLY A 241 -35.24 16.40 6.75
N TYR A 242 -34.55 15.26 6.56
CA TYR A 242 -33.17 15.04 7.02
C TYR A 242 -32.16 14.85 5.88
N ILE A 243 -32.61 14.97 4.61
CA ILE A 243 -31.82 14.82 3.39
C ILE A 243 -31.70 16.18 2.69
#